data_AF-A0A417YFH7-F1
#
_entry.id   AF-A0A417YFH7-F1
#
_cell.length_a   1.000
_cell.length_b   1.000
_cell.length_c   1.000
_cell.angle_alpha   90.00
_cell.angle_beta   90.00
_cell.angle_gamma   90.00
#
_symmetry.space_group_name_H-M   'P 1'
#
loop_
_entity.id
_entity.type
_entity.pdbx_description
1 polymer ?
#
loop_
_entity_poly.entity_id
_entity_poly.type
_entity_poly.pdbx_seq_one_letter_code
_entity_poly.pdbx_strand_id
1 'polypeptide(L)'
;MYSWEPEGILIEIQAKRKLMIDSANETGLTSESTVRYSQELDELIVAYQKAGRAAMNSNLRIVNRKLKKYYSPMKMRAYIFNGAAPVQASM
;
A
#
# COMPACT_ATOMS: atom_id res chain seq x y z
N MET A 1 -1.25 -6.68 -22.31
CA MET A 1 -1.97 -5.59 -21.62
C MET A 1 -1.79 -5.84 -20.14
N TYR A 2 -0.97 -5.04 -19.46
CA TYR A 2 -0.63 -5.28 -18.06
C TYR A 2 -1.81 -4.91 -17.15
N SER A 3 -2.31 -5.90 -16.42
CA SER A 3 -3.39 -5.72 -15.44
C SER A 3 -2.79 -5.08 -14.20
N TRP A 4 -3.21 -3.87 -13.87
CA TRP A 4 -2.75 -3.09 -12.71
C TRP A 4 -3.26 -3.63 -11.37
N GLU A 5 -3.72 -4.89 -11.34
CA GLU A 5 -4.11 -5.56 -10.11
C GLU A 5 -2.85 -5.86 -9.27
N PRO A 6 -2.89 -5.66 -7.94
CA PRO A 6 -1.75 -5.91 -7.05
C PRO A 6 -1.13 -7.30 -7.22
N GLU A 7 -1.95 -8.31 -7.50
CA GLU A 7 -1.55 -9.68 -7.79
C GLU A 7 -0.76 -9.80 -9.10
N GLY A 8 -1.11 -9.01 -10.13
CA GLY A 8 -0.40 -8.97 -11.41
C GLY A 8 1.02 -8.43 -11.26
N ILE A 9 1.18 -7.35 -10.49
CA ILE A 9 2.50 -6.75 -10.22
C ILE A 9 3.37 -7.72 -9.40
N LEU A 10 2.78 -8.48 -8.46
CA LEU A 10 3.52 -9.51 -7.71
C LEU A 10 4.05 -10.63 -8.61
N ILE A 11 3.25 -11.10 -9.57
CA ILE A 11 3.66 -12.12 -10.54
C ILE A 11 4.84 -11.61 -11.38
N GLU A 12 4.80 -10.36 -11.82
CA GLU A 12 5.89 -9.75 -12.59
C GLU A 12 7.16 -9.58 -11.76
N ILE A 13 7.05 -9.16 -10.49
CA ILE A 13 8.20 -9.09 -9.57
C ILE A 13 8.86 -10.46 -9.46
N GLN A 14 8.08 -11.53 -9.29
CA GLN A 14 8.61 -12.89 -9.19
C GLN A 14 9.29 -13.35 -10.49
N ALA A 15 8.65 -13.11 -11.64
CA ALA A 15 9.20 -13.44 -12.95
C ALA A 15 10.50 -12.67 -13.23
N LYS A 16 10.54 -11.37 -12.94
CA LYS A 16 11.72 -10.53 -13.14
C LYS A 16 12.86 -10.91 -12.20
N ARG A 17 12.56 -11.24 -10.94
CA ARG A 17 13.55 -11.74 -9.99
C ARG A 17 14.19 -13.03 -10.47
N LYS A 18 13.41 -13.95 -11.04
CA LYS A 18 13.95 -15.18 -11.63
C LYS A 18 14.93 -14.87 -12.77
N LEU A 19 14.54 -14.01 -13.72
CA LEU A 19 15.42 -13.60 -14.82
C LEU A 19 16.72 -12.94 -14.35
N MET A 20 16.65 -12.10 -13.31
CA MET A 20 17.83 -11.49 -12.70
C MET A 20 18.78 -12.55 -12.11
N ILE A 21 18.24 -13.55 -11.39
CA ILE A 21 19.03 -14.63 -10.80
C ILE A 21 19.65 -15.51 -11.89
N ASP A 22 18.86 -15.90 -12.89
CA ASP A 22 19.33 -16.73 -14.01
C ASP A 22 20.46 -16.00 -14.77
N SER A 23 20.28 -14.72 -15.07
CA SER A 23 21.33 -13.88 -15.69
C SER A 23 22.57 -13.73 -14.81
N ALA A 24 22.40 -13.55 -13.49
CA ALA A 24 23.52 -13.45 -12.56
C ALA A 24 24.35 -14.73 -12.52
N ASN A 25 23.68 -15.89 -12.58
CA ASN A 25 24.32 -17.19 -12.60
C ASN A 25 25.04 -17.46 -13.93
N GLU A 26 24.49 -17.01 -15.06
CA GLU A 26 25.06 -17.24 -16.38
C GLU A 26 26.17 -16.25 -16.76
N THR A 27 25.96 -14.96 -16.48
CA THR A 27 26.78 -13.86 -17.00
C THR A 27 27.49 -13.05 -15.92
N GLY A 28 27.17 -13.33 -14.64
CA GLY A 28 27.72 -12.61 -13.49
C GLY A 28 26.85 -11.44 -13.03
N LEU A 29 27.11 -10.98 -11.81
CA LEU A 29 26.34 -9.93 -11.13
C LEU A 29 26.52 -8.54 -11.76
N THR A 30 27.67 -8.30 -12.39
CA THR A 30 28.03 -7.02 -13.00
C THR A 30 27.75 -6.98 -14.50
N SER A 31 27.16 -8.04 -15.07
CA SER A 31 26.79 -8.03 -16.47
C SER A 31 25.67 -7.02 -16.71
N GLU A 32 25.70 -6.39 -17.89
CA GLU A 32 24.72 -5.39 -18.28
C GLU A 32 23.27 -5.93 -18.20
N SER A 33 23.07 -7.20 -18.57
CA SER A 33 21.76 -7.86 -18.48
C SER A 33 21.30 -8.01 -17.03
N THR A 34 22.17 -8.46 -16.12
CA THR A 34 21.84 -8.63 -14.70
C THR A 34 21.56 -7.28 -14.04
N VAL A 35 22.35 -6.26 -14.36
CA VAL A 35 22.14 -4.88 -13.86
C VAL A 35 20.84 -4.29 -14.41
N ARG A 36 20.51 -4.54 -15.68
CA ARG A 36 19.23 -4.09 -16.23
C ARG A 36 18.05 -4.77 -15.55
N TYR A 37 18.12 -6.08 -15.34
CA TYR A 37 17.05 -6.82 -14.65
C TYR A 37 16.89 -6.39 -13.19
N SER A 38 17.95 -6.00 -12.49
CA SER A 38 17.84 -5.47 -11.12
C SER A 38 17.15 -4.11 -11.09
N GLN A 39 17.47 -3.21 -12.03
CA GLN A 39 16.79 -1.91 -12.16
C GLN A 39 15.31 -2.06 -12.47
N GLU A 40 14.95 -2.92 -13.44
CA GLU A 40 13.56 -3.20 -13.77
C GLU A 40 12.80 -3.84 -12.60
N LEU A 41 13.47 -4.70 -11.82
CA LEU A 41 12.89 -5.30 -10.61
C LEU A 41 12.61 -4.25 -9.54
N ASP A 42 13.53 -3.31 -9.32
CA ASP A 42 13.36 -2.21 -8.37
C ASP A 42 12.18 -1.31 -8.75
N GLU A 43 11.99 -1.00 -10.04
CA GLU A 43 10.84 -0.24 -10.52
C GLU A 43 9.50 -0.94 -10.23
N LEU A 44 9.44 -2.25 -10.45
CA LEU A 44 8.26 -3.06 -10.15
C LEU A 44 7.94 -3.08 -8.65
N ILE A 45 8.97 -3.20 -7.79
CA ILE A 45 8.82 -3.15 -6.34
C ILE A 45 8.28 -1.79 -5.90
N VAL A 46 8.83 -0.70 -6.44
CA VAL A 46 8.37 0.66 -6.15
C VAL A 46 6.92 0.84 -6.58
N ALA A 47 6.53 0.34 -7.75
CA ALA A 47 5.16 0.39 -8.25
C ALA A 47 4.20 -0.36 -7.32
N TYR A 48 4.55 -1.59 -6.92
CA TYR A 48 3.77 -2.39 -5.97
C TYR A 48 3.56 -1.68 -4.63
N GLN A 49 4.63 -1.13 -4.05
CA GLN A 49 4.54 -0.40 -2.79
C GLN A 49 3.69 0.86 -2.90
N LYS A 50 3.77 1.59 -4.02
CA LYS A 50 2.92 2.76 -4.28
C LYS A 50 1.45 2.36 -4.37
N ALA A 51 1.13 1.27 -5.07
CA ALA A 51 -0.23 0.74 -5.16
C ALA A 51 -0.78 0.36 -3.77
N GLY A 52 0.01 -0.34 -2.94
CA GLY A 52 -0.38 -0.69 -1.58
C GLY A 52 -0.58 0.53 -0.66
N ARG A 53 0.33 1.52 -0.73
CA ARG A 53 0.21 2.77 0.06
C ARG A 53 -1.02 3.59 -0.36
N ALA A 54 -1.33 3.65 -1.65
CA ALA A 54 -2.53 4.34 -2.14
C ALA A 54 -3.82 3.71 -1.58
N ALA A 55 -3.89 2.38 -1.54
CA ALA A 55 -5.02 1.64 -0.95
C ALA A 55 -5.14 1.82 0.58
N MET A 56 -4.02 1.94 1.29
CA MET A 56 -4.02 2.21 2.74
C MET A 56 -4.45 3.66 3.06
N ASN A 57 -3.95 4.63 2.28
CA ASN A 57 -4.27 6.05 2.45
C ASN A 57 -5.74 6.37 2.16
N SER A 58 -6.37 5.69 1.19
CA SER A 58 -7.81 5.84 0.93
C SER A 58 -8.66 5.32 2.11
N ASN A 59 -8.28 4.17 2.68
CA ASN A 59 -8.94 3.61 3.87
C ASN A 59 -8.83 4.53 5.09
N LEU A 60 -7.65 5.09 5.36
CA LEU A 60 -7.45 6.03 6.46
C LEU A 60 -8.30 7.30 6.29
N ARG A 61 -8.48 7.80 5.06
CA ARG A 61 -9.38 8.94 4.78
C ARG A 61 -10.85 8.60 5.06
N ILE A 62 -11.29 7.40 4.71
CA ILE A 62 -12.67 6.94 4.99
C ILE A 62 -12.90 6.80 6.50
N VAL A 63 -11.97 6.16 7.21
CA VAL A 63 -12.03 6.02 8.67
C VAL A 63 -11.99 7.38 9.36
N ASN A 64 -11.11 8.29 8.94
CA ASN A 64 -11.09 9.66 9.47
C ASN A 64 -12.37 10.43 9.20
N ARG A 65 -13.01 10.25 8.02
CA ARG A 65 -14.31 10.86 7.73
C ARG A 65 -15.41 10.29 8.63
N LYS A 66 -15.39 8.97 8.91
CA LYS A 66 -16.28 8.33 9.89
C LYS A 66 -16.02 8.89 11.30
N LEU A 67 -14.77 8.90 11.77
CA LEU A 67 -14.38 9.40 13.09
C LEU A 67 -14.76 10.87 13.28
N LYS A 68 -14.55 11.75 12.30
CA LYS A 68 -15.02 13.15 12.37
C LYS A 68 -16.54 13.28 12.49
N LYS A 69 -17.31 12.33 11.95
CA LYS A 69 -18.78 12.28 12.09
C LYS A 69 -19.20 11.85 13.51
N TYR A 70 -18.47 10.92 14.13
CA TYR A 70 -18.73 10.47 15.51
C TYR A 70 -18.23 11.49 16.54
N TYR A 71 -17.03 12.04 16.34
CA TYR A 71 -16.36 13.04 17.16
C TYR A 71 -16.43 14.42 16.50
N SER A 72 -17.64 14.94 16.32
CA SER A 72 -17.82 16.36 15.96
C SER A 72 -17.36 17.23 17.15
N PRO A 73 -16.66 18.36 16.95
CA PRO A 73 -16.18 19.23 18.04
C PRO A 73 -17.28 19.63 19.04
N MET A 74 -18.53 19.76 18.56
CA MET A 74 -19.70 20.02 19.42
C MET A 74 -20.01 18.86 20.38
N LYS A 75 -19.81 17.61 19.96
CA LYS A 75 -20.03 16.41 20.80
C LYS A 75 -18.90 16.23 21.83
N MET A 76 -17.66 16.57 21.47
CA MET A 76 -16.53 16.61 22.41
C MET A 76 -16.73 17.67 23.49
N ARG A 77 -17.23 18.86 23.12
CA ARG A 77 -17.54 19.93 24.08
C ARG A 77 -18.66 19.51 25.04
N ALA A 78 -19.70 18.82 24.56
CA ALA A 78 -20.73 18.25 25.42
C ALA A 78 -20.17 17.16 26.37
N TYR A 79 -19.25 16.31 25.91
CA TYR A 79 -18.63 15.26 26.71
C TYR A 79 -17.73 15.80 27.83
N ILE A 80 -16.91 16.83 27.51
CA ILE A 80 -15.95 17.43 28.45
C ILE A 80 -16.65 18.30 29.50
N PHE A 81 -17.76 18.97 29.16
CA PHE A 81 -18.44 19.88 30.08
C PHE A 81 -19.66 19.28 30.79
N ASN A 82 -20.33 18.27 30.22
CA ASN A 82 -21.57 17.70 30.78
C ASN A 82 -21.47 16.22 31.23
N GLY A 83 -20.32 15.54 31.03
CA GLY A 83 -20.08 14.19 31.57
C GLY A 83 -21.00 13.06 31.05
N ALA A 84 -21.86 13.31 30.05
CA ALA A 84 -22.76 12.30 29.50
C ALA A 84 -22.11 11.57 28.32
N ALA A 85 -21.75 10.30 28.51
CA ALA A 85 -21.27 9.45 27.42
C ALA A 85 -22.37 9.16 26.39
N PRO A 86 -22.08 9.08 25.07
CA PRO A 86 -23.05 8.60 24.12
C PRO A 86 -23.24 7.12 24.39
N VAL A 87 -24.39 6.77 24.95
CA VAL A 87 -24.85 5.39 25.01
C VAL A 87 -24.78 4.85 23.58
N GLN A 88 -24.02 3.76 23.40
CA GLN A 88 -23.84 3.12 22.12
C GLN A 88 -25.23 2.77 21.57
N ALA A 89 -25.62 3.37 20.45
CA ALA A 89 -26.76 2.89 19.70
C ALA A 89 -26.34 1.56 19.05
N SER A 90 -26.62 0.46 19.74
CA SER A 90 -26.59 -0.88 19.17
C SER A 90 -27.59 -0.97 18.02
N MET A 91 -27.12 -1.31 16.83
CA MET A 91 -27.83 -2.10 15.82
C MET A 91 -26.81 -2.98 15.10
#